data_AF-A0AAV8YTZ1-F1
#
_entry.id   AF-A0AAV8YTZ1-F1
#
_cell.length_a   1.000
_cell.length_b   1.000
_cell.length_c   1.000
_cell.angle_alpha   90.00
_cell.angle_beta   90.00
_cell.angle_gamma   90.00
#
_symmetry.space_group_name_H-M   'P 1'
#
loop_
_entity.id
_entity.type
_entity.pdbx_description
1 polymer ?
#
loop_
_entity_poly.entity_id
_entity_poly.type
_entity_poly.pdbx_seq_one_letter_code
_entity_poly.pdbx_strand_id
1 'polypeptide(L)'
;MSQMLARSVYQEVTNRTYSGSETADVVMVDELFHCYLDDLNCKLYSAVQKHERINSGHQRLRSCPVGRAASTWASITFRTSSTTLTALTLDWFVGDVEGEGNINCTNRPRSYAFHYYNMSKSLTELNVTLCYRVTGNTTDAISPAFIIPDYDWSSGLYSSWTESSWAELSMRMFLKPSCTHEKMTIAIGSISMILSFALVYFVKSRSHILFTPPLATEAPTDC
;
A
#
# COMPACT_ATOMS: atom_id res chain seq x y z
N MET A 1 13.37 -19.88 22.14
CA MET A 1 14.39 -18.80 22.17
C MET A 1 13.92 -17.60 23.00
N SER A 2 12.70 -17.08 22.76
CA SER A 2 12.13 -15.94 23.51
C SER A 2 12.22 -16.08 25.04
N GLN A 3 11.90 -17.24 25.59
CA GLN A 3 11.95 -17.48 27.04
C GLN A 3 13.36 -17.38 27.63
N MET A 4 14.38 -17.88 26.92
CA MET A 4 15.77 -17.78 27.39
C MET A 4 16.21 -16.31 27.40
N LEU A 5 15.88 -15.58 26.34
CA LEU A 5 16.18 -14.16 26.21
C LEU A 5 15.51 -13.34 27.33
N ALA A 6 14.24 -13.60 27.62
CA ALA A 6 13.51 -12.94 28.72
C ALA A 6 14.15 -13.21 30.09
N ARG A 7 14.57 -14.45 30.37
CA ARG A 7 15.25 -14.81 31.63
C ARG A 7 16.61 -14.14 31.76
N SER A 8 17.38 -14.06 30.67
CA SER A 8 18.67 -13.35 30.67
C SER A 8 18.50 -11.85 30.90
N VAL A 9 17.52 -11.21 30.24
CA VAL A 9 17.21 -9.79 30.47
C VAL A 9 16.77 -9.54 31.92
N TYR A 10 15.92 -10.41 32.48
CA TYR A 10 15.51 -10.31 33.87
C TYR A 10 16.70 -10.38 34.84
N GLN A 11 17.59 -11.33 34.61
CA GLN A 11 18.80 -11.50 35.42
C GLN A 11 19.70 -10.27 35.37
N GLU A 12 19.89 -9.69 34.19
CA GLU A 12 20.73 -8.51 34.01
C GLU A 12 20.12 -7.27 34.69
N VAL A 13 18.81 -7.06 34.56
CA VAL A 13 18.13 -5.87 35.10
C VAL A 13 17.96 -5.95 36.63
N THR A 14 17.63 -7.12 37.16
CA THR A 14 17.32 -7.29 38.59
C THR A 14 18.49 -7.79 39.42
N ASN A 15 19.57 -8.25 38.75
CA ASN A 15 20.72 -8.91 39.36
C ASN A 15 20.33 -10.15 40.20
N ARG A 16 19.22 -10.81 39.83
CA ARG A 16 18.65 -11.98 40.52
C ARG A 16 18.28 -13.07 39.53
N THR A 17 18.45 -14.33 39.92
CA THR A 17 18.02 -15.46 39.11
C THR A 17 16.49 -15.52 39.04
N TYR A 18 15.94 -15.57 37.82
CA TYR A 18 14.50 -15.74 37.63
C TYR A 18 14.02 -17.08 38.21
N SER A 19 13.12 -17.03 39.19
CA SER A 19 12.53 -18.21 39.84
C SER A 19 11.04 -18.40 39.52
N GLY A 20 10.49 -17.63 38.58
CA GLY A 20 9.09 -17.71 38.19
C GLY A 20 8.80 -18.87 37.23
N SER A 21 7.51 -19.18 37.07
CA SER A 21 7.02 -20.20 36.14
C SER A 21 6.48 -19.64 34.83
N GLU A 22 6.57 -18.33 34.60
CA GLU A 22 5.98 -17.71 33.41
C GLU A 22 6.70 -18.18 32.15
N THR A 23 5.90 -18.53 31.15
CA THR A 23 6.36 -19.04 29.86
C THR A 23 5.73 -18.23 28.74
N ALA A 24 6.48 -17.99 27.67
CA ALA A 24 5.92 -17.39 26.46
C ALA A 24 4.79 -18.26 25.90
N ASP A 25 3.66 -17.63 25.61
CA ASP A 25 2.50 -18.28 25.00
C ASP A 25 2.81 -18.67 23.55
N VAL A 26 2.73 -19.96 23.26
CA VAL A 26 3.03 -20.53 21.94
C VAL A 26 2.00 -20.10 20.90
N VAL A 27 0.72 -19.95 21.30
CA VAL A 27 -0.36 -19.54 20.40
C VAL A 27 -0.16 -18.09 19.95
N MET A 28 0.24 -17.23 20.88
CA MET A 28 0.54 -15.83 20.57
C MET A 28 1.73 -15.71 19.60
N VAL A 29 2.77 -16.51 19.79
CA VAL A 29 3.95 -16.51 18.92
C VAL A 29 3.61 -16.99 17.52
N ASP A 30 2.83 -18.08 17.40
CA ASP A 30 2.39 -18.61 16.10
C ASP A 30 1.57 -17.58 15.32
N GLU A 31 0.58 -16.95 15.98
CA GLU A 31 -0.22 -15.88 15.37
C GLU A 31 0.65 -14.69 14.97
N LEU A 32 1.61 -14.28 15.81
CA LEU A 32 2.57 -13.22 15.49
C LEU A 32 3.33 -13.55 14.19
N PHE A 33 3.85 -14.77 14.05
CA PHE A 33 4.55 -15.19 12.84
C PHE A 33 3.62 -15.19 11.62
N HIS A 34 2.40 -15.71 11.77
CA HIS A 34 1.40 -15.69 10.70
C HIS A 34 1.12 -14.25 10.22
N CYS A 35 1.00 -13.31 11.15
CA CYS A 35 0.78 -11.90 10.85
C CYS A 35 1.92 -11.22 10.09
N TYR A 36 3.17 -11.57 10.41
CA TYR A 36 4.34 -10.97 9.77
C TYR A 36 4.67 -11.60 8.42
N LEU A 37 4.46 -12.91 8.28
CA LEU A 37 4.95 -13.67 7.14
C LEU A 37 3.87 -13.97 6.10
N ASP A 38 2.60 -14.09 6.50
CA ASP A 38 1.53 -14.58 5.65
C ASP A 38 0.48 -13.50 5.33
N ASP A 39 -0.25 -13.02 6.34
CA ASP A 39 -1.32 -12.02 6.15
C ASP A 39 -1.33 -10.93 7.24
N LEU A 40 -1.37 -9.67 6.79
CA LEU A 40 -1.50 -8.49 7.65
C LEU A 40 -2.93 -8.31 8.20
N ASN A 41 -3.93 -9.03 7.69
CA ASN A 41 -5.32 -9.05 8.20
C ASN A 41 -5.57 -10.12 9.27
N CYS A 42 -4.53 -10.52 10.00
CA CYS A 42 -4.63 -11.52 11.04
C CYS A 42 -5.36 -11.00 12.31
N LYS A 43 -5.69 -11.93 13.22
CA LYS A 43 -6.46 -11.59 14.44
C LYS A 43 -5.67 -10.68 15.37
N LEU A 44 -4.36 -10.91 15.50
CA LEU A 44 -3.49 -10.08 16.34
C LEU A 44 -3.48 -8.61 15.88
N TYR A 45 -3.30 -8.35 14.59
CA TYR A 45 -3.31 -6.97 14.09
C TYR A 45 -4.69 -6.34 14.11
N SER A 46 -5.76 -7.14 14.04
CA SER A 46 -7.11 -6.66 14.30
C SER A 46 -7.34 -6.30 15.77
N ALA A 47 -6.68 -6.99 16.71
CA ALA A 47 -6.79 -6.75 18.15
C ALA A 47 -6.16 -5.43 18.59
N VAL A 48 -5.04 -5.05 17.98
CA VAL A 48 -4.29 -3.83 18.35
C VAL A 48 -4.74 -2.58 17.58
N GLN A 49 -5.54 -2.75 16.52
CA GLN A 49 -6.07 -1.64 15.73
C GLN A 49 -7.33 -1.04 16.34
N LYS A 50 -7.43 0.29 16.32
CA LYS A 50 -8.60 1.02 16.78
C LYS A 50 -9.82 0.71 15.91
N HIS A 51 -10.90 0.22 16.53
CA HIS A 51 -12.17 -0.13 15.87
C HIS A 51 -12.78 1.04 15.04
N GLU A 52 -12.48 2.30 15.35
CA GLU A 52 -12.93 3.47 14.57
C GLU A 52 -12.41 3.51 13.13
N ARG A 53 -11.28 2.85 12.82
CA ARG A 53 -10.75 2.76 11.45
C ARG A 53 -11.49 1.75 10.57
N ILE A 54 -12.36 0.91 11.16
CA ILE A 54 -13.15 -0.08 10.41
C ILE A 54 -14.36 0.58 9.73
N ASN A 55 -14.95 1.61 10.34
CA ASN A 55 -16.15 2.29 9.82
C ASN A 55 -15.85 3.39 8.80
N SER A 56 -14.63 3.92 8.78
CA SER A 56 -14.15 4.78 7.69
C SER A 56 -13.62 3.84 6.61
N GLY A 57 -14.48 3.41 5.67
CA GLY A 57 -14.27 2.33 4.69
C GLY A 57 -13.06 2.46 3.74
N HIS A 58 -11.87 2.76 4.25
CA HIS A 58 -10.65 3.13 3.53
C HIS A 58 -9.41 2.41 4.05
N GLN A 59 -9.51 1.35 4.87
CA GLN A 59 -8.33 0.52 5.16
C GLN A 59 -8.73 -0.85 5.72
N ARG A 60 -9.35 -1.69 4.89
CA ARG A 60 -8.95 -3.11 4.94
C ARG A 60 -7.49 -3.10 4.53
N LEU A 61 -6.58 -3.52 5.42
CA LEU A 61 -5.20 -3.77 5.02
C LEU A 61 -5.31 -4.68 3.80
N ARG A 62 -4.76 -4.27 2.65
CA ARG A 62 -4.80 -5.14 1.47
C ARG A 62 -4.17 -6.46 1.93
N SER A 63 -4.92 -7.55 1.84
CA SER A 63 -4.32 -8.89 1.92
C SER A 63 -3.31 -8.92 0.77
N CYS A 64 -2.05 -8.70 1.11
CA CYS A 64 -0.95 -8.87 0.18
C CYS A 64 -0.51 -10.32 0.39
N PRO A 65 -0.81 -11.23 -0.54
CA PRO A 65 -0.18 -12.54 -0.51
C PRO A 65 1.32 -12.30 -0.63
N VAL A 66 2.04 -12.85 0.35
CA VAL A 66 3.50 -13.01 0.46
C VAL A 66 4.25 -12.63 -0.82
N GLY A 67 4.97 -11.50 -0.77
CA GLY A 67 5.98 -11.17 -1.78
C GLY A 67 6.06 -9.72 -2.25
N ARG A 68 5.16 -8.82 -1.84
CA ARG A 68 5.29 -7.38 -2.14
C ARG A 68 4.98 -6.51 -0.94
N ALA A 69 6.06 -6.06 -0.30
CA ALA A 69 6.19 -4.71 0.24
C ALA A 69 5.00 -4.21 1.09
N ALA A 70 4.73 -4.85 2.23
CA ALA A 70 4.81 -4.00 3.41
C ALA A 70 6.27 -3.56 3.43
N SER A 71 6.55 -2.32 3.06
CA SER A 71 7.91 -1.80 3.03
C SER A 71 8.53 -2.01 4.42
N THR A 72 9.29 -3.09 4.58
CA THR A 72 10.24 -3.26 5.69
C THR A 72 11.33 -2.20 5.57
N TRP A 73 11.45 -1.59 4.39
CA TRP A 73 12.06 -0.28 4.21
C TRP A 73 11.26 0.76 5.00
N ALA A 74 11.85 1.25 6.08
CA ALA A 74 11.41 2.49 6.70
C ALA A 74 11.55 3.59 5.64
N SER A 75 10.45 3.96 5.00
CA SER A 75 10.44 5.14 4.14
C SER A 75 10.66 6.36 5.03
N ILE A 76 11.66 7.17 4.69
CA ILE A 76 12.05 8.38 5.42
C ILE A 76 10.86 9.37 5.53
N THR A 77 9.89 9.27 4.63
CA THR A 77 8.79 10.24 4.51
C THR A 77 7.52 9.83 5.25
N PHE A 78 7.30 8.54 5.51
CA PHE A 78 6.03 8.08 6.09
C PHE A 78 6.20 6.89 7.04
N ARG A 79 5.53 6.98 8.20
CA ARG A 79 5.33 5.84 9.09
C ARG A 79 4.61 4.72 8.33
N THR A 80 5.31 3.63 8.09
CA THR A 80 4.75 2.48 7.38
C THR A 80 3.68 1.80 8.24
N SER A 81 2.73 1.11 7.61
CA SER A 81 1.72 0.34 8.34
C SER A 81 2.39 -0.72 9.24
N SER A 82 3.47 -1.35 8.78
CA SER A 82 4.24 -2.32 9.56
C SER A 82 4.85 -1.71 10.82
N THR A 83 5.55 -0.57 10.74
CA THR A 83 6.12 0.08 11.95
C THR A 83 5.05 0.47 12.96
N THR A 84 3.89 0.94 12.49
CA THR A 84 2.75 1.24 13.36
C THR A 84 2.19 -0.01 14.05
N LEU A 85 1.99 -1.09 13.28
CA LEU A 85 1.47 -2.34 13.81
C LEU A 85 2.44 -3.00 14.77
N THR A 86 3.75 -2.99 14.47
CA THR A 86 4.79 -3.49 15.37
C THR A 86 4.82 -2.69 16.68
N ALA A 87 4.76 -1.36 16.61
CA ALA A 87 4.71 -0.51 17.80
C ALA A 87 3.46 -0.81 18.65
N LEU A 88 2.28 -0.85 18.04
CA LEU A 88 1.03 -1.17 18.74
C LEU A 88 1.01 -2.59 19.31
N THR A 89 1.64 -3.55 18.64
CA THR A 89 1.75 -4.93 19.14
C THR A 89 2.69 -5.00 20.35
N LEU A 90 3.80 -4.28 20.32
CA LEU A 90 4.69 -4.15 21.48
C LEU A 90 3.98 -3.47 22.65
N ASP A 91 3.28 -2.38 22.38
CA ASP A 91 2.47 -1.63 23.33
C ASP A 91 1.38 -2.51 23.96
N TRP A 92 0.78 -3.42 23.20
CA TRP A 92 -0.21 -4.37 23.71
C TRP A 92 0.40 -5.43 24.65
N PHE A 93 1.63 -5.89 24.37
CA PHE A 93 2.31 -6.89 25.20
C PHE A 93 2.90 -6.34 26.49
N VAL A 94 3.35 -5.08 26.48
CA VAL A 94 4.04 -4.45 27.63
C VAL A 94 3.12 -3.50 28.39
N GLY A 95 2.00 -3.11 27.79
CA GLY A 95 1.07 -2.14 28.36
C GLY A 95 0.36 -2.63 29.62
N ASP A 96 0.17 -1.71 30.56
CA ASP A 96 -0.64 -1.96 31.75
C ASP A 96 -2.12 -1.69 31.43
N VAL A 97 -2.99 -2.57 31.89
CA VAL A 97 -4.45 -2.37 31.78
C VAL A 97 -4.92 -1.40 32.85
N GLU A 98 -5.40 -0.22 32.44
CA GLU A 98 -5.95 0.79 33.37
C GLU A 98 -7.46 0.63 33.59
N GLY A 99 -8.17 0.03 32.63
CA GLY A 99 -9.62 -0.18 32.74
C GLY A 99 -10.31 -0.56 31.44
N GLU A 100 -11.63 -0.47 31.43
CA GLU A 100 -12.45 -0.76 30.24
C GLU A 100 -12.20 0.25 29.11
N GLY A 101 -12.17 -0.26 27.88
CA GLY A 101 -11.97 0.54 26.68
C GLY A 101 -13.22 1.35 26.39
N ASN A 102 -13.14 2.65 26.62
CA ASN A 102 -14.15 3.63 26.28
C ASN A 102 -13.49 4.82 25.55
N ILE A 103 -14.28 5.77 25.08
CA ILE A 103 -13.88 7.07 24.56
C ILE A 103 -12.99 7.89 25.54
N ASN A 104 -13.00 7.52 26.82
CA ASN A 104 -12.21 8.14 27.88
C ASN A 104 -10.76 7.63 27.98
N CYS A 105 -10.35 6.63 27.19
CA CYS A 105 -8.96 6.17 27.11
C CYS A 105 -8.10 7.24 26.41
N THR A 106 -7.81 8.29 27.16
CA THR A 106 -7.11 9.48 26.71
C THR A 106 -6.14 9.89 27.80
N ASN A 107 -5.02 10.46 27.37
CA ASN A 107 -3.96 10.93 28.24
C ASN A 107 -4.41 12.19 29.02
N ARG A 108 -5.20 12.01 30.08
CA ARG A 108 -5.73 13.07 30.95
C ARG A 108 -5.45 12.72 32.42
N PRO A 109 -4.66 13.53 33.16
CA PRO A 109 -3.86 14.68 32.70
C PRO A 109 -2.77 14.26 31.71
N ARG A 110 -2.40 15.15 30.78
CA ARG A 110 -1.39 14.85 29.75
C ARG A 110 -0.03 14.57 30.37
N SER A 111 0.46 13.34 30.24
CA SER A 111 1.83 12.94 30.53
C SER A 111 2.60 12.70 29.24
N TYR A 112 3.80 13.25 29.10
CA TYR A 112 4.68 12.95 27.96
C TYR A 112 5.32 11.57 28.06
N ALA A 113 5.28 10.93 29.23
CA ALA A 113 5.90 9.62 29.46
C ALA A 113 5.00 8.45 29.08
N PHE A 114 3.68 8.68 28.99
CA PHE A 114 2.69 7.62 28.79
C PHE A 114 1.78 7.92 27.61
N HIS A 115 1.50 6.87 26.85
CA HIS A 115 0.49 6.85 25.80
C HIS A 115 -0.65 5.92 26.23
N TYR A 116 -1.84 6.18 25.70
CA TYR A 116 -3.05 5.43 26.03
C TYR A 116 -3.72 4.96 24.74
N TYR A 117 -3.94 3.66 24.63
CA TYR A 117 -4.53 3.05 23.46
C TYR A 117 -5.66 2.10 23.84
N ASN A 118 -6.76 2.17 23.09
CA ASN A 118 -7.83 1.18 23.15
C ASN A 118 -7.47 0.00 22.25
N MET A 119 -7.30 -1.17 22.85
CA MET A 119 -6.97 -2.42 22.15
C MET A 119 -7.84 -3.54 22.69
N SER A 120 -7.96 -4.65 21.98
CA SER A 120 -8.76 -5.79 22.44
C SER A 120 -8.16 -6.43 23.69
N LYS A 121 -9.03 -7.07 24.48
CA LYS A 121 -8.64 -7.79 25.69
C LYS A 121 -7.80 -9.04 25.39
N SER A 122 -8.14 -9.77 24.33
CA SER A 122 -7.46 -10.99 23.95
C SER A 122 -7.64 -11.31 22.45
N LEU A 123 -6.90 -12.30 21.97
CA LEU A 123 -7.06 -12.86 20.61
C LEU A 123 -8.44 -13.50 20.37
N THR A 124 -9.12 -13.94 21.42
CA THR A 124 -10.44 -14.59 21.35
C THR A 124 -11.59 -13.60 21.50
N GLU A 125 -11.39 -12.52 22.25
CA GLU A 125 -12.40 -11.50 22.56
C GLU A 125 -12.08 -10.17 21.87
N LEU A 126 -12.10 -10.16 20.53
CA LEU A 126 -11.77 -8.97 19.74
C LEU A 126 -12.75 -7.80 19.96
N ASN A 127 -14.00 -8.10 20.30
CA ASN A 127 -15.06 -7.11 20.51
C ASN A 127 -14.95 -6.37 21.85
N VAL A 128 -14.20 -6.91 22.81
CA VAL A 128 -14.02 -6.32 24.13
C VAL A 128 -12.73 -5.52 24.11
N THR A 129 -12.84 -4.19 24.19
CA THR A 129 -11.69 -3.30 24.23
C THR A 129 -11.33 -2.91 25.67
N LEU A 130 -10.04 -2.81 25.95
CA LEU A 130 -9.46 -2.31 27.20
C LEU A 130 -8.57 -1.11 26.90
N CYS A 131 -8.38 -0.26 27.91
CA CYS A 131 -7.45 0.87 27.84
C CYS A 131 -6.08 0.45 28.36
N TYR A 132 -5.08 0.49 27.48
CA TYR A 132 -3.69 0.18 27.81
C TYR A 132 -2.90 1.46 28.02
N ARG A 133 -2.22 1.57 29.17
CA ARG A 133 -1.19 2.57 29.44
C ARG A 133 0.15 2.01 29.02
N VAL A 134 0.81 2.70 28.09
CA VAL A 134 2.04 2.23 27.46
C VAL A 134 3.13 3.29 27.52
N THR A 135 4.38 2.84 27.48
CA THR A 135 5.58 3.70 27.52
C THR A 135 6.31 3.74 26.18
N GLY A 136 5.81 3.03 25.16
CA GLY A 136 6.41 2.97 23.83
C GLY A 136 6.41 4.33 23.14
N ASN A 137 7.56 4.71 22.59
CA ASN A 137 7.68 5.87 21.72
C ASN A 137 8.42 5.47 20.43
N THR A 138 8.17 6.19 19.35
CA THR A 138 8.83 5.96 18.06
C THR A 138 9.81 7.07 17.76
N THR A 139 11.00 6.69 17.34
CA THR A 139 12.06 7.61 16.93
C THR A 139 12.29 7.52 15.42
N ASP A 140 12.79 8.61 14.84
CA ASP A 140 13.11 8.65 13.41
C ASP A 140 14.41 7.89 13.16
N ALA A 141 14.33 6.86 12.32
CA ALA A 141 15.46 6.03 11.91
C ALA A 141 16.04 6.55 10.58
N ILE A 142 16.72 7.70 10.63
CA ILE A 142 17.37 8.32 9.46
C ILE A 142 18.89 8.15 9.59
N SER A 143 19.55 7.78 8.50
CA SER A 143 21.00 7.63 8.51
C SER A 143 21.68 8.99 8.76
N PRO A 144 22.70 9.05 9.65
CA PRO A 144 23.44 10.29 9.93
C PRO A 144 24.10 10.91 8.69
N ALA A 145 24.36 10.12 7.63
CA ALA A 145 24.84 10.61 6.34
C ALA A 145 23.99 11.76 5.78
N PHE A 146 22.69 11.79 6.08
CA PHE A 146 21.75 12.80 5.60
C PHE A 146 21.54 13.97 6.57
N ILE A 147 22.10 13.88 7.78
CA ILE A 147 21.94 14.89 8.84
C ILE A 147 23.20 15.74 8.98
N ILE A 148 24.38 15.13 8.80
CA ILE A 148 25.67 15.81 8.93
C ILE A 148 25.88 16.74 7.73
N PRO A 149 26.10 18.05 7.95
CA PRO A 149 26.40 18.98 6.86
C PRO A 149 27.75 18.61 6.23
N ASP A 150 27.84 18.74 4.91
CA ASP A 150 29.05 18.46 4.12
C ASP A 150 29.63 17.05 4.34
N TYR A 151 28.76 16.07 4.60
CA TYR A 151 29.17 14.67 4.76
C TYR A 151 29.88 14.14 3.51
N ASP A 152 31.03 13.50 3.72
CA ASP A 152 31.75 12.79 2.67
C ASP A 152 31.02 11.48 2.32
N TRP A 153 30.28 11.51 1.22
CA TRP A 153 29.52 10.37 0.69
C TRP A 153 30.39 9.17 0.29
N SER A 154 31.69 9.38 0.10
CA SER A 154 32.65 8.30 -0.22
C SER A 154 33.24 7.62 1.01
N SER A 155 33.05 8.19 2.21
CA SER A 155 33.65 7.68 3.46
C SER A 155 33.18 6.28 3.86
N GLY A 156 31.97 5.87 3.45
CA GLY A 156 31.39 4.58 3.80
C GLY A 156 31.05 4.38 5.29
N LEU A 157 31.10 5.45 6.11
CA LEU A 157 30.87 5.37 7.56
C LEU A 157 29.38 5.18 7.91
N TYR A 158 28.50 5.90 7.22
CA TYR A 158 27.05 5.84 7.39
C TYR A 158 26.36 5.39 6.11
N SER A 159 25.21 4.71 6.28
CA SER A 159 24.38 4.22 5.19
C SER A 159 23.91 5.36 4.28
N SER A 160 24.11 5.24 2.97
CA SER A 160 23.70 6.23 1.97
C SER A 160 22.60 5.72 1.04
N TRP A 161 21.89 4.65 1.43
CA TRP A 161 20.81 4.09 0.64
C TRP A 161 19.67 5.10 0.45
N THR A 162 19.32 5.34 -0.81
CA THR A 162 18.18 6.17 -1.20
C THR A 162 17.31 5.39 -2.19
N GLU A 163 16.01 5.62 -2.13
CA GLU A 163 15.05 5.05 -3.07
C GLU A 163 14.79 6.06 -4.20
N SER A 164 14.92 5.61 -5.45
CA SER A 164 14.53 6.39 -6.62
C SER A 164 13.02 6.61 -6.64
N SER A 165 12.59 7.85 -6.91
CA SER A 165 11.17 8.18 -7.03
C SER A 165 10.64 7.86 -8.43
N TRP A 166 9.52 7.15 -8.51
CA TRP A 166 8.85 6.77 -9.76
C TRP A 166 7.41 7.28 -9.74
N ALA A 167 6.94 7.89 -10.83
CA ALA A 167 5.58 8.41 -10.93
C ALA A 167 4.53 7.29 -11.11
N GLU A 168 4.81 6.33 -11.98
CA GLU A 168 3.95 5.17 -12.22
C GLU A 168 4.80 3.98 -12.64
N LEU A 169 4.52 2.81 -12.08
CA LEU A 169 5.13 1.54 -12.47
C LEU A 169 4.03 0.61 -12.99
N SER A 170 3.93 0.50 -14.32
CA SER A 170 2.96 -0.37 -14.98
C SER A 170 3.66 -1.37 -15.89
N MET A 171 3.20 -2.62 -15.85
CA MET A 171 3.66 -3.69 -16.72
C MET A 171 2.49 -4.17 -17.55
N ARG A 172 2.67 -4.19 -18.88
CA ARG A 172 1.69 -4.74 -19.82
C ARG A 172 2.37 -5.68 -20.80
N MET A 173 1.71 -6.80 -21.07
CA MET A 173 2.12 -7.76 -22.10
C MET A 173 1.27 -7.55 -23.34
N PHE A 174 1.90 -7.45 -24.52
CA PHE A 174 1.20 -7.35 -25.79
C PHE A 174 1.95 -8.11 -26.88
N LEU A 175 1.21 -8.65 -27.83
CA LEU A 175 1.79 -9.27 -29.02
C LEU A 175 2.18 -8.17 -29.99
N LYS A 176 3.45 -8.14 -30.40
CA LYS A 176 3.97 -7.20 -31.40
C LYS A 176 3.90 -7.86 -32.79
N PRO A 177 3.17 -7.29 -33.77
CA PRO A 177 3.18 -7.81 -35.13
C PRO A 177 4.58 -7.66 -35.77
N SER A 178 4.85 -8.44 -36.83
CA SER A 178 6.12 -8.34 -37.54
C SER A 178 6.23 -7.01 -38.30
N CYS A 179 7.46 -6.50 -38.47
CA CYS A 179 7.72 -5.24 -39.17
C CYS A 179 7.20 -5.25 -40.63
N THR A 180 7.22 -6.40 -41.28
CA THR A 180 6.67 -6.57 -42.64
C THR A 180 5.16 -6.34 -42.66
N HIS A 181 4.44 -6.82 -41.65
CA HIS A 181 2.98 -6.67 -41.56
C HIS A 181 2.57 -5.23 -41.32
N GLU A 182 3.34 -4.51 -40.50
CA GLU A 182 3.15 -3.07 -40.25
C GLU A 182 3.31 -2.25 -41.55
N LYS A 183 4.41 -2.50 -42.29
CA LYS A 183 4.67 -1.84 -43.57
C LYS A 183 3.60 -2.13 -44.62
N MET A 184 3.17 -3.38 -44.73
CA MET A 184 2.12 -3.79 -45.68
C MET A 184 0.80 -3.11 -45.37
N THR A 185 0.43 -3.01 -44.08
CA THR A 185 -0.83 -2.37 -43.66
C THR A 185 -0.85 -0.87 -44.00
N ILE A 186 0.27 -0.17 -43.76
CA ILE A 186 0.41 1.25 -44.13
C ILE A 186 0.37 1.44 -45.66
N ALA A 187 1.02 0.57 -46.42
CA ALA A 187 1.04 0.65 -47.89
C ALA A 187 -0.36 0.45 -48.48
N ILE A 188 -1.09 -0.58 -48.04
CA ILE A 188 -2.46 -0.85 -48.50
C ILE A 188 -3.39 0.31 -48.13
N GLY A 189 -3.30 0.82 -46.90
CA GLY A 189 -4.10 1.96 -46.45
C GLY A 189 -3.85 3.24 -47.27
N SER A 190 -2.60 3.48 -47.64
CA SER A 190 -2.23 4.65 -48.46
C SER A 190 -2.75 4.53 -49.90
N ILE A 191 -2.64 3.34 -50.51
CA ILE A 191 -3.14 3.08 -51.87
C ILE A 191 -4.67 3.24 -51.93
N SER A 192 -5.39 2.67 -50.96
CA SER A 192 -6.86 2.77 -50.92
C SER A 192 -7.34 4.22 -50.74
N MET A 193 -6.62 5.02 -49.93
CA MET A 193 -6.89 6.44 -49.75
C MET A 193 -6.68 7.23 -51.06
N ILE A 194 -5.57 7.02 -51.76
CA ILE A 194 -5.30 7.70 -53.05
C ILE A 194 -6.34 7.32 -54.11
N LEU A 195 -6.65 6.04 -54.23
CA LEU A 195 -7.68 5.56 -55.17
C LEU A 195 -9.05 6.18 -54.86
N SER A 196 -9.41 6.25 -53.59
CA SER A 196 -10.68 6.87 -53.17
C SER A 196 -10.74 8.34 -53.56
N PHE A 197 -9.67 9.11 -53.33
CA PHE A 197 -9.61 10.51 -53.77
C PHE A 197 -9.67 10.66 -55.29
N ALA A 198 -8.95 9.81 -56.03
CA ALA A 198 -8.98 9.82 -57.49
C ALA A 198 -10.38 9.50 -58.04
N LEU A 199 -11.05 8.49 -57.48
CA LEU A 199 -12.41 8.10 -57.87
C LEU A 199 -13.41 9.21 -57.55
N VAL A 200 -13.38 9.77 -56.34
CA VAL A 200 -14.27 10.88 -55.95
C VAL A 200 -14.01 12.12 -56.83
N TYR A 201 -12.75 12.44 -57.11
CA TYR A 201 -12.40 13.53 -58.01
C TYR A 201 -12.95 13.30 -59.42
N PHE A 202 -12.83 12.08 -59.95
CA PHE A 202 -13.35 11.72 -61.26
C PHE A 202 -14.89 11.82 -61.32
N VAL A 203 -15.59 11.25 -60.34
CA VAL A 203 -17.06 11.31 -60.24
C VAL A 203 -17.52 12.76 -60.11
N LYS A 204 -16.85 13.57 -59.28
CA LYS A 204 -17.15 15.01 -59.15
C LYS A 204 -16.95 15.75 -60.47
N SER A 205 -15.82 15.52 -61.15
CA SER A 205 -15.49 16.16 -62.43
C SER A 205 -16.49 15.79 -63.54
N ARG A 206 -16.94 14.54 -63.58
CA ARG A 206 -17.88 14.00 -64.60
C ARG A 206 -19.34 13.94 -64.12
N SER A 207 -19.66 14.58 -63.01
CA SER A 207 -20.98 14.55 -62.37
C SER A 207 -22.11 14.99 -63.30
N HIS A 208 -21.86 15.95 -64.19
CA HIS A 208 -22.84 16.42 -65.18
C HIS A 208 -23.23 15.37 -66.24
N ILE A 209 -22.35 14.40 -66.53
CA ILE A 209 -22.65 13.28 -67.44
C ILE A 209 -23.26 12.12 -66.64
N LEU A 210 -22.68 11.82 -65.48
CA LEU A 210 -23.10 10.71 -64.61
C LEU A 210 -24.49 10.93 -64.00
N PHE A 211 -24.84 12.18 -63.71
CA PHE A 211 -26.12 12.57 -63.16
C PHE A 211 -26.80 13.55 -64.12
N THR A 212 -27.41 13.01 -65.18
CA THR A 212 -28.29 13.80 -66.04
C THR A 212 -29.57 14.09 -65.25
N PRO A 213 -30.00 15.36 -65.12
CA PRO A 213 -31.26 15.67 -64.45
C PRO A 213 -32.40 15.00 -65.19
N PRO A 214 -33.40 14.40 -64.50
CA PRO A 214 -34.58 13.88 -65.17
C PRO A 214 -35.25 15.03 -65.93
N LEU A 215 -35.61 14.77 -67.19
CA LEU A 215 -36.40 15.70 -68.02
C LEU A 215 -37.64 16.10 -67.23
N ALA A 216 -37.86 17.41 -67.10
CA ALA A 216 -39.09 17.93 -66.53
C ALA A 216 -40.26 17.36 -67.34
N THR A 217 -41.08 16.53 -66.70
CA THR A 217 -42.37 16.12 -67.26
C THR A 217 -43.14 17.40 -67.54
N GLU A 218 -43.34 17.72 -68.82
CA GLU A 218 -44.20 18.82 -69.24
C GLU A 218 -45.54 18.67 -68.52
N ALA A 219 -45.88 19.64 -67.66
CA ALA A 219 -47.22 19.73 -67.10
C ALA A 219 -48.18 20.05 -68.25
N PRO A 220 -49.33 19.36 -68.36
CA PRO A 220 -50.29 19.67 -69.40
C PRO A 220 -50.85 21.07 -69.15
N THR A 221 -50.58 21.99 -70.07
CA THR A 221 -51.35 23.24 -70.18
C THR A 221 -52.70 22.88 -70.79
N ASP A 222 -53.70 22.71 -69.93
CA ASP A 222 -55.11 22.73 -70.36
C ASP A 222 -55.60 24.18 -70.32
N CYS A 223 -56.25 24.59 -71.40
CA CYS A 223 -56.83 25.91 -71.64
C CYS A 223 -58.16 26.09 -70.91
#